data_AF-A0A380WS75-F1
#
_entry.id   AF-A0A380WS75-F1
#
_cell.length_a   1.000
_cell.length_b   1.000
_cell.length_c   1.000
_cell.angle_alpha   90.00
_cell.angle_beta   90.00
_cell.angle_gamma   90.00
#
_symmetry.space_group_name_H-M   'P 1'
#
loop_
_entity.id
_entity.type
_entity.pdbx_description
1 polymer ?
#
loop_
_entity_poly.entity_id
_entity_poly.type
_entity_poly.pdbx_seq_one_letter_code
_entity_poly.pdbx_strand_id
1 'polypeptide(L)'
;MRTLIGAVAAVLMMSGAALAAEAEGQVKSVDKDKATITLSNGKSYKLPGEFDVENIKPGMDILLAYDVVEGENLITDMELPQ
;
A
#
# COMPACT_ATOMS: atom_id res chain seq x y z
N MET A 1 -1.67 24.16 -48.60
CA MET A 1 -0.61 24.64 -47.68
C MET A 1 -1.30 25.56 -46.66
N ARG A 2 -1.56 25.28 -45.37
CA ARG A 2 -0.77 24.60 -44.32
C ARG A 2 -1.73 24.20 -43.15
N THR A 3 -2.74 23.37 -43.41
CA THR A 3 -3.62 22.81 -42.35
C THR A 3 -2.90 21.67 -41.61
N LEU A 4 -1.81 21.97 -40.91
CA LEU A 4 -1.00 20.97 -40.19
C LEU A 4 -0.33 21.59 -38.95
N ILE A 5 -1.06 22.34 -38.13
CA ILE A 5 -0.54 22.85 -36.83
C ILE A 5 -1.41 22.38 -35.63
N GLY A 6 -2.52 21.67 -35.86
CA GLY A 6 -3.61 21.65 -34.87
C GLY A 6 -3.65 20.58 -33.78
N ALA A 7 -3.30 19.30 -34.02
CA ALA A 7 -3.95 18.25 -33.21
C ALA A 7 -3.18 16.93 -33.06
N VAL A 8 -1.86 16.97 -32.83
CA VAL A 8 -1.09 15.77 -32.43
C VAL A 8 -0.46 16.00 -31.07
N ALA A 9 -1.29 16.27 -30.06
CA ALA A 9 -0.88 16.24 -28.66
C ALA A 9 -2.12 16.03 -27.76
N ALA A 10 -3.07 15.21 -28.20
CA ALA A 10 -4.03 14.61 -27.28
C ALA A 10 -3.24 13.58 -26.45
N VAL A 11 -2.55 14.11 -25.45
CA VAL A 11 -1.84 13.37 -24.43
C VAL A 11 -2.83 12.37 -23.86
N LEU A 12 -2.62 11.11 -24.20
CA LEU A 12 -3.20 9.96 -23.50
C LEU A 12 -2.64 9.98 -22.07
N MET A 13 -3.11 10.91 -21.26
CA MET A 13 -2.98 10.83 -19.81
C MET A 13 -3.99 9.76 -19.38
N MET A 14 -3.63 8.50 -19.58
CA MET A 14 -4.17 7.41 -18.80
C MET A 14 -3.69 7.65 -17.37
N SER A 15 -4.44 8.47 -16.64
CA SER A 15 -4.36 8.55 -15.19
C SER A 15 -4.76 7.19 -14.64
N GLY A 16 -3.77 6.30 -14.49
CA GLY A 16 -3.92 5.07 -13.73
C GLY A 16 -4.25 5.46 -12.31
N ALA A 17 -5.50 5.24 -11.90
CA ALA A 17 -5.84 5.31 -10.49
C ALA A 17 -4.99 4.27 -9.77
N ALA A 18 -4.12 4.70 -8.86
CA ALA A 18 -3.50 3.81 -7.89
C ALA A 18 -4.63 3.32 -6.97
N LEU A 19 -5.18 2.15 -7.28
CA LEU A 19 -6.14 1.45 -6.44
C LEU A 19 -5.35 0.73 -5.35
N ALA A 20 -5.19 1.39 -4.21
CA ALA A 20 -4.74 0.72 -3.00
C ALA A 20 -5.74 -0.38 -2.64
N ALA A 21 -5.23 -1.60 -2.47
CA ALA A 21 -6.01 -2.74 -2.03
C ALA A 21 -6.13 -2.71 -0.50
N GLU A 22 -7.24 -3.22 0.02
CA GLU A 22 -7.48 -3.30 1.46
C GLU A 22 -7.27 -4.73 1.96
N ALA A 23 -6.75 -4.87 3.18
CA ALA A 23 -6.65 -6.14 3.88
C ALA A 23 -7.01 -5.96 5.34
N GLU A 24 -7.89 -6.84 5.82
CA GLU A 24 -8.23 -6.97 7.23
C GLU A 24 -7.61 -8.25 7.78
N GLY A 25 -7.10 -8.20 9.00
CA GLY A 25 -6.77 -9.40 9.74
C GLY A 25 -5.94 -9.18 10.99
N GLN A 26 -5.79 -10.27 11.73
CA GLN A 26 -5.01 -10.28 12.96
C GLN A 26 -3.51 -10.23 12.68
N VAL A 27 -2.80 -9.36 13.39
CA VAL A 27 -1.33 -9.30 13.37
C VAL A 27 -0.76 -10.60 13.96
N LYS A 28 -0.03 -11.36 13.16
CA LYS A 28 0.65 -12.58 13.60
C LYS A 28 2.05 -12.29 14.13
N SER A 29 2.79 -11.43 13.43
CA SER A 29 4.15 -11.05 13.82
C SER A 29 4.52 -9.69 13.23
N VAL A 30 5.37 -8.95 13.94
CA VAL A 30 5.94 -7.68 13.50
C VAL A 30 7.46 -7.81 13.49
N ASP A 31 8.08 -7.61 12.33
CA ASP A 31 9.53 -7.60 12.13
C ASP A 31 9.98 -6.13 12.05
N LYS A 32 10.63 -5.66 13.12
CA LYS A 32 11.10 -4.26 13.22
C LYS A 32 12.33 -4.01 12.36
N ASP A 33 13.19 -5.02 12.19
CA ASP A 33 14.43 -4.92 11.41
C ASP A 33 14.12 -4.75 9.91
N LYS A 34 13.04 -5.39 9.44
CA LYS A 34 12.59 -5.33 8.05
C LYS A 34 11.39 -4.42 7.82
N ALA A 35 10.91 -3.74 8.86
CA ALA A 35 9.70 -2.93 8.84
C ALA A 35 8.53 -3.67 8.15
N THR A 36 8.26 -4.91 8.55
CA THR A 36 7.28 -5.78 7.90
C THR A 36 6.31 -6.40 8.92
N ILE A 37 5.03 -6.46 8.57
CA ILE A 37 3.98 -7.08 9.37
C ILE A 37 3.44 -8.29 8.63
N THR A 38 3.28 -9.39 9.33
CA THR A 38 2.62 -10.59 8.81
C THR A 38 1.25 -10.70 9.46
N LEU A 39 0.21 -10.78 8.63
CA LEU A 39 -1.16 -11.03 9.10
C LEU A 39 -1.45 -12.53 9.19
N SER A 40 -2.52 -12.88 9.90
CA SER A 40 -3.00 -14.25 10.07
C SER A 40 -3.39 -14.94 8.75
N ASN A 41 -3.71 -14.16 7.72
CA ASN A 41 -3.94 -14.62 6.35
C ASN A 41 -2.67 -15.16 5.65
N GLY A 42 -1.49 -15.05 6.29
CA GLY A 42 -0.22 -15.54 5.78
C GLY A 42 0.49 -14.58 4.82
N LYS A 43 -0.08 -13.40 4.56
CA LYS A 43 0.56 -12.35 3.76
C LYS A 43 1.40 -11.43 4.64
N SER A 44 2.50 -10.96 4.07
CA SER A 44 3.37 -9.94 4.65
C SER A 44 3.18 -8.62 3.94
N TYR A 45 3.23 -7.54 4.72
CA TYR A 45 3.01 -6.16 4.31
C TYR A 45 4.12 -5.28 4.88
N LYS A 46 4.71 -4.47 4.02
CA LYS A 46 5.84 -3.60 4.35
C LYS A 46 5.32 -2.26 4.84
N LEU A 47 5.81 -1.83 5.98
CA LEU A 47 5.44 -0.56 6.59
C LEU A 47 6.05 0.61 5.81
N PRO A 48 5.34 1.75 5.70
CA PRO A 48 5.90 2.94 5.08
C PRO A 48 6.87 3.60 6.05
N GLY A 49 8.13 3.75 5.64
CA GLY A 49 9.15 4.51 6.38
C GLY A 49 9.30 4.11 7.86
N GLU A 50 9.64 5.08 8.69
CA GLU A 50 9.68 4.92 10.16
C GLU A 50 8.26 4.91 10.73
N PHE A 51 7.60 3.76 10.64
CA PHE A 51 6.31 3.55 11.27
C PHE A 51 6.49 3.11 12.73
N ASP A 52 5.73 3.72 13.65
CA ASP A 52 5.75 3.39 15.08
C ASP A 52 5.09 2.04 15.36
N VAL A 53 5.87 0.97 15.17
CA VAL A 53 5.53 -0.42 15.48
C VAL A 53 5.34 -0.69 16.98
N GLU A 54 5.61 0.27 17.86
CA GLU A 54 5.48 0.11 19.31
C GLU A 54 4.02 -0.14 19.74
N ASN A 55 3.07 0.41 18.99
CA ASN A 55 1.64 0.25 19.26
C ASN A 55 1.04 -0.99 18.60
N ILE A 56 1.79 -1.71 17.76
CA ILE A 56 1.32 -2.87 17.01
C ILE A 56 1.76 -4.14 17.73
N LYS A 57 0.80 -4.87 18.29
CA LYS A 57 1.04 -6.11 19.02
C LYS A 57 0.48 -7.31 18.26
N PRO A 58 1.16 -8.46 18.29
CA PRO A 58 0.55 -9.71 17.82
C PRO A 58 -0.77 -9.97 18.52
N GLY A 59 -1.80 -10.37 17.76
CA GLY A 59 -3.15 -10.59 18.23
C GLY A 59 -4.12 -9.42 18.01
N MET A 60 -3.65 -8.25 17.57
CA MET A 60 -4.52 -7.12 17.21
C MET A 60 -5.15 -7.35 15.84
N ASP A 61 -6.46 -7.15 15.73
CA ASP A 61 -7.16 -7.08 14.45
C ASP A 61 -7.00 -5.68 13.87
N ILE A 62 -6.34 -5.58 12.71
CA ILE A 62 -6.08 -4.30 12.04
C ILE A 62 -6.67 -4.30 10.63
N LEU A 63 -7.03 -3.11 10.17
CA LEU A 63 -7.38 -2.86 8.78
C LEU A 63 -6.23 -2.06 8.15
N LEU A 64 -5.74 -2.49 7.00
CA LEU A 64 -4.68 -1.80 6.28
C LEU A 64 -5.04 -1.63 4.81
N ALA A 65 -4.63 -0.50 4.24
CA ALA A 65 -4.58 -0.27 2.81
C ALA A 65 -3.13 -0.45 2.34
N TYR A 66 -2.93 -1.07 1.19
CA TYR A 66 -1.62 -1.31 0.62
C TYR A 66 -1.64 -1.17 -0.90
N ASP A 67 -0.51 -0.73 -1.45
CA ASP A 67 -0.23 -0.78 -2.87
C ASP A 67 0.78 -1.87 -3.17
N VAL A 68 0.70 -2.45 -4.37
CA VAL A 68 1.73 -3.39 -4.85
C VAL A 68 2.76 -2.59 -5.63
N VAL A 69 3.88 -2.28 -4.98
CA VAL A 69 4.99 -1.54 -5.58
C VAL A 69 6.14 -2.51 -5.81
N GLU A 70 6.52 -2.69 -7.07
CA GLU A 70 7.60 -3.61 -7.48
C GLU A 70 7.43 -5.07 -6.98
N GLY A 71 6.19 -5.49 -6.71
CA GLY A 71 5.86 -6.82 -6.19
C GLY A 71 5.87 -6.94 -4.66
N GLU A 72 6.17 -5.86 -3.94
CA GLU A 72 6.01 -5.78 -2.49
C GLU A 72 4.65 -5.14 -2.14
N ASN A 73 3.98 -5.67 -1.11
CA ASN A 73 2.77 -5.05 -0.56
C ASN A 73 3.19 -3.90 0.37
N LEU A 74 3.24 -2.68 -0.12
CA LEU A 74 3.58 -1.50 0.65
C LEU A 74 2.32 -0.92 1.29
N ILE A 75 2.28 -0.88 2.62
CA ILE A 75 1.19 -0.29 3.39
C ILE A 75 1.18 1.21 3.09
N THR A 76 0.02 1.72 2.67
CA THR A 76 -0.25 3.14 2.43
C THR A 76 -1.04 3.77 3.56
N ASP A 77 -1.89 2.99 4.23
CA ASP A 77 -2.66 3.42 5.39
C ASP A 77 -2.93 2.24 6.34
N MET A 78 -3.10 2.53 7.63
CA MET A 78 -3.39 1.53 8.65
C MET A 78 -4.28 2.10 9.74
N GLU A 79 -5.39 1.43 10.00
CA GLU A 79 -6.25 1.68 11.15
C GLU A 79 -6.03 0.64 12.24
N LEU A 80 -5.74 1.15 13.44
CA LEU A 80 -5.63 0.35 14.64
C LEU A 80 -6.99 0.27 15.36
N PRO A 81 -7.32 -0.87 15.98
CA PRO A 81 -8.51 -0.98 16.81
C PRO A 81 -8.36 -0.08 18.05
N GLN A 82 -9.48 0.54 18.45
CA GLN A 82 -9.58 1.49 19.56
C GLN A 82 -9.27 0.84 20.92
#